data_AF-A0A2D6XF69-F1
#
_entry.id   AF-A0A2D6XF69-F1
#
_cell.length_a   1.000
_cell.length_b   1.000
_cell.length_c   1.000
_cell.angle_alpha   90.00
_cell.angle_beta   90.00
_cell.angle_gamma   90.00
#
_symmetry.space_group_name_H-M   'P 1'
#
loop_
_entity.id
_entity.type
_entity.pdbx_description
1 polymer ?
#
loop_
_entity_poly.entity_id
_entity_poly.type
_entity_poly.pdbx_seq_one_letter_code
_entity_poly.pdbx_strand_id
1 'polypeptide(L)'
;MKYWGEDQEAAVIAFNTNDDIEQKHQVFVKIIDPAFRKLVENIYYTYNFNKILWDREQIEHEVMAHLYEKLGKFDVTKNKKSFSYFGTITKNWMIQRCNADKNKRFIDDDNQDMIIQNISISEYEENKVIHHNEDFINEIIEDFDDWDAKDNYSKDDFAVLEIVNDILKNYERFNIYNKKQLYVYIREATDLPSRKI
;
A
#
# COMPACT_ATOMS: atom_id res chain seq x y z
N MET A 1 13.22 3.42 22.29
CA MET A 1 12.10 2.83 23.06
C MET A 1 11.02 2.43 22.05
N LYS A 2 10.51 1.19 22.09
CA LYS A 2 9.51 0.71 21.14
C LYS A 2 8.14 1.30 21.55
N TYR A 3 7.47 2.02 20.66
CA TYR A 3 6.17 2.66 20.97
C TYR A 3 5.01 1.66 20.99
N TRP A 4 5.24 0.45 20.47
CA TRP A 4 4.28 -0.64 20.47
C TRP A 4 4.96 -1.97 20.76
N GLY A 5 4.67 -2.53 21.93
CA GLY A 5 5.24 -3.77 22.43
C GLY A 5 4.20 -4.58 23.18
N GLU A 6 4.67 -5.41 24.11
CA GLU A 6 3.81 -6.32 24.88
C GLU A 6 2.80 -5.57 25.75
N ASP A 7 3.19 -4.45 26.35
CA ASP A 7 2.31 -3.61 27.18
C ASP A 7 1.12 -3.06 26.39
N GLN A 8 1.34 -2.60 25.16
CA GLN A 8 0.29 -2.06 24.29
C GLN A 8 -0.63 -3.17 23.78
N GLU A 9 -0.08 -4.34 23.43
CA GLU A 9 -0.88 -5.51 23.07
C GLU A 9 -1.78 -5.94 24.24
N ALA A 10 -1.23 -6.01 25.45
CA ALA A 10 -1.99 -6.32 26.66
C ALA A 10 -3.05 -5.26 26.97
N ALA A 11 -2.74 -3.97 26.79
CA ALA A 11 -3.68 -2.88 26.99
C ALA A 11 -4.87 -2.94 26.02
N VAL A 12 -4.64 -3.26 24.75
CA VAL A 12 -5.72 -3.45 23.75
C VAL A 12 -6.61 -4.63 24.13
N ILE A 13 -6.03 -5.73 24.63
CA ILE A 13 -6.81 -6.88 25.11
C ILE A 13 -7.63 -6.46 26.34
N ALA A 14 -7.00 -5.84 27.34
CA ALA A 14 -7.66 -5.39 28.56
C ALA A 14 -8.82 -4.42 28.27
N PHE A 15 -8.66 -3.52 27.30
CA PHE A 15 -9.72 -2.61 26.88
C PHE A 15 -10.94 -3.35 26.33
N ASN A 16 -10.73 -4.46 25.61
CA ASN A 16 -11.80 -5.24 24.97
C ASN A 16 -12.43 -6.29 25.91
N THR A 17 -11.69 -6.79 26.91
CA THR A 17 -12.17 -7.85 27.81
C THR A 17 -12.73 -7.33 29.13
N ASN A 18 -12.42 -6.10 29.53
CA ASN A 18 -12.98 -5.49 30.72
C ASN A 18 -14.40 -4.99 30.45
N ASP A 19 -15.27 -4.94 31.46
CA ASP A 19 -16.61 -4.35 31.37
C ASP A 19 -16.68 -2.98 32.06
N ASP A 20 -15.71 -2.67 32.93
CA ASP A 20 -15.63 -1.41 33.66
C ASP A 20 -15.15 -0.26 32.75
N ILE A 21 -16.03 0.72 32.57
CA ILE A 21 -15.80 1.91 31.75
C ILE A 21 -14.63 2.74 32.30
N GLU A 22 -14.49 2.84 33.62
CA GLU A 22 -13.43 3.66 34.21
C GLU A 22 -12.06 3.05 33.95
N GLN A 23 -11.93 1.73 34.10
CA GLN A 23 -10.71 1.00 33.79
C GLN A 23 -10.37 1.06 32.30
N LYS A 24 -11.37 0.93 31.40
CA LYS A 24 -11.16 1.13 29.95
C LYS A 24 -10.60 2.51 29.65
N HIS A 25 -11.19 3.54 30.24
CA HIS A 25 -10.75 4.91 30.04
C HIS A 25 -9.31 5.11 30.52
N GLN A 26 -8.97 4.60 31.70
CA GLN A 26 -7.60 4.70 32.24
C GLN A 26 -6.57 3.99 31.36
N VAL A 27 -6.85 2.77 30.91
CA VAL A 27 -5.96 2.00 30.04
C VAL A 27 -5.80 2.70 28.69
N PHE A 28 -6.90 3.24 28.14
CA PHE A 28 -6.86 3.98 26.89
C PHE A 28 -5.96 5.21 26.98
N VAL A 29 -6.22 6.10 27.95
CA VAL A 29 -5.49 7.37 28.09
C VAL A 29 -4.01 7.14 28.40
N LYS A 30 -3.69 6.18 29.27
CA LYS A 30 -2.30 5.97 29.73
C LYS A 30 -1.43 5.22 28.73
N ILE A 31 -2.00 4.27 27.98
CA ILE A 31 -1.21 3.32 27.19
C ILE A 31 -1.58 3.35 25.70
N ILE A 32 -2.88 3.28 25.38
CA ILE A 32 -3.33 3.10 23.99
C ILE A 32 -3.23 4.41 23.20
N ASP A 33 -3.72 5.53 23.75
CA ASP A 33 -3.68 6.84 23.10
C ASP A 33 -2.25 7.26 22.70
N PRO A 34 -1.24 7.26 23.59
CA PRO A 34 0.12 7.64 23.20
C PRO A 34 0.73 6.66 22.17
N ALA A 35 0.40 5.37 22.25
CA ALA A 35 0.85 4.38 21.27
C ALA A 35 0.21 4.60 19.88
N PHE A 36 -1.08 4.92 19.85
CA PHE A 36 -1.81 5.24 18.62
C PHE A 36 -1.27 6.51 18.00
N ARG A 37 -1.06 7.58 18.76
CA ARG A 37 -0.46 8.83 18.23
C ARG A 37 0.87 8.56 17.55
N LYS A 38 1.74 7.75 18.19
CA LYS A 38 3.04 7.41 17.61
C LYS A 38 2.92 6.50 16.39
N LEU A 39 1.97 5.57 16.36
CA LEU A 39 1.63 4.77 15.18
C LEU A 39 1.21 5.66 14.01
N VAL A 40 0.28 6.60 14.25
CA VAL A 40 -0.24 7.54 13.25
C VAL A 40 0.88 8.41 12.72
N GLU A 41 1.68 9.00 13.60
CA GLU A 41 2.83 9.81 13.21
C GLU A 41 3.81 9.03 12.33
N ASN A 42 4.17 7.81 12.72
CA ASN A 42 5.12 7.02 11.96
C ASN A 42 4.58 6.71 10.56
N ILE A 43 3.34 6.20 10.46
CA ILE A 43 2.71 5.89 9.16
C ILE A 43 2.61 7.15 8.29
N TYR A 44 2.27 8.30 8.89
CA TYR A 44 2.16 9.58 8.20
C TYR A 44 3.47 10.02 7.52
N TYR A 45 4.61 9.79 8.17
CA TYR A 45 5.92 10.15 7.62
C TYR A 45 6.51 9.06 6.71
N THR A 46 6.46 7.80 7.14
CA THR A 46 6.90 6.63 6.37
C THR A 46 6.35 6.64 4.95
N TYR A 47 5.03 6.79 4.81
CA TYR A 47 4.37 6.70 3.51
C TYR A 47 4.26 8.06 2.81
N ASN A 48 4.99 9.07 3.29
CA ASN A 48 5.02 10.41 2.72
C ASN A 48 3.63 11.07 2.60
N PHE A 49 2.67 10.71 3.46
CA PHE A 49 1.34 11.32 3.46
C PHE A 49 1.40 12.82 3.76
N ASN A 50 2.43 13.26 4.48
CA ASN A 50 2.74 14.67 4.73
C ASN A 50 2.84 15.56 3.47
N LYS A 51 3.12 14.98 2.30
CA LYS A 51 3.19 15.73 1.04
C LYS A 51 1.81 16.12 0.48
N ILE A 52 0.76 15.42 0.89
CA ILE A 52 -0.60 15.57 0.36
C ILE A 52 -1.53 16.10 1.45
N LEU A 53 -1.46 15.48 2.62
CA LEU A 53 -2.23 15.82 3.80
C LEU A 53 -1.41 16.81 4.62
N TRP A 54 -1.58 18.11 4.39
CA TRP A 54 -0.73 19.17 4.95
C TRP A 54 -1.12 19.56 6.38
N ASP A 55 -2.39 19.42 6.75
CA ASP A 55 -2.86 19.67 8.11
C ASP A 55 -2.63 18.43 9.00
N ARG A 56 -1.42 18.30 9.53
CA ARG A 56 -1.02 17.16 10.39
C ARG A 56 -1.93 17.02 11.61
N GLU A 57 -2.30 18.12 12.26
CA GLU A 57 -3.07 18.09 13.50
C GLU A 57 -4.49 17.60 13.26
N GLN A 58 -5.15 18.13 12.23
CA GLN A 58 -6.47 17.66 11.82
C GLN A 58 -6.44 16.16 11.46
N ILE A 59 -5.45 15.75 10.67
CA ILE A 59 -5.34 14.36 10.22
C ILE A 59 -5.05 13.42 11.38
N GLU A 60 -4.18 13.80 12.31
CA GLU A 60 -3.94 13.03 13.54
C GLU A 60 -5.26 12.87 14.31
N HIS A 61 -6.02 13.95 14.51
CA HIS A 61 -7.29 13.90 15.23
C HIS A 61 -8.31 12.98 14.56
N GLU A 62 -8.50 13.10 13.24
CA GLU A 62 -9.45 12.29 12.48
C GLU A 62 -9.08 10.80 12.51
N VAL A 63 -7.79 10.47 12.35
CA VAL A 63 -7.31 9.09 12.43
C VAL A 63 -7.45 8.53 13.84
N MET A 64 -7.13 9.31 14.87
CA MET A 64 -7.27 8.89 16.26
C MET A 64 -8.73 8.56 16.62
N ALA A 65 -9.67 9.40 16.17
CA ALA A 65 -11.10 9.13 16.33
C ALA A 65 -11.49 7.82 15.61
N HIS A 66 -11.03 7.62 14.38
CA HIS A 66 -11.28 6.39 13.63
C HIS A 66 -10.71 5.14 14.33
N LEU A 67 -9.50 5.22 14.86
CA LEU A 67 -8.87 4.13 15.58
C LEU A 67 -9.62 3.79 16.88
N TYR A 68 -10.10 4.80 17.61
CA TYR A 68 -10.94 4.60 18.79
C TYR A 68 -12.23 3.84 18.46
N GLU A 69 -12.92 4.18 17.37
CA GLU A 69 -14.12 3.45 16.91
C GLU A 69 -13.85 1.99 16.54
N LYS A 70 -12.63 1.71 16.04
CA LYS A 70 -12.19 0.36 15.65
C LYS A 70 -11.64 -0.43 16.83
N LEU A 71 -11.27 0.23 17.92
CA LEU A 71 -10.66 -0.40 19.08
C LEU A 71 -11.55 -1.50 19.67
N GLY A 72 -12.84 -1.20 19.86
CA GLY A 72 -13.83 -2.16 20.34
C GLY A 72 -14.20 -3.29 19.37
N LYS A 73 -13.71 -3.22 18.11
CA LYS A 73 -13.96 -4.22 17.07
C LYS A 73 -12.77 -5.16 16.86
N PHE A 74 -11.70 -4.98 17.63
CA PHE A 74 -10.55 -5.84 17.59
C PHE A 74 -10.87 -7.19 18.22
N ASP A 75 -10.76 -8.24 17.42
CA ASP A 75 -11.05 -9.60 17.85
C ASP A 75 -9.80 -10.24 18.47
N VAL A 76 -9.79 -10.31 19.80
CA VAL A 76 -8.70 -10.89 20.59
C VAL A 76 -8.54 -12.40 20.41
N THR A 77 -9.55 -13.09 19.86
CA THR A 77 -9.51 -14.55 19.66
C THR A 77 -8.80 -14.93 18.35
N LYS A 78 -8.74 -14.00 17.40
CA LYS A 78 -7.93 -14.17 16.20
C LYS A 78 -6.48 -13.98 16.58
N ASN A 79 -5.60 -14.89 16.16
CA ASN A 79 -4.14 -14.83 16.40
C ASN A 79 -3.45 -13.70 15.59
N LYS A 80 -4.05 -12.50 15.55
CA LYS A 80 -3.56 -11.32 14.85
C LYS A 80 -3.11 -10.30 15.90
N LYS A 81 -1.86 -9.86 15.80
CA LYS A 81 -1.31 -8.79 16.66
C LYS A 81 -2.05 -7.47 16.44
N SER A 82 -2.36 -6.76 17.52
CA SER A 82 -3.07 -5.48 17.47
C SER A 82 -2.28 -4.44 16.68
N PHE A 83 -0.95 -4.47 16.77
CA PHE A 83 -0.08 -3.59 15.96
C PHE A 83 -0.38 -3.71 14.46
N SER A 84 -0.39 -4.92 13.93
CA SER A 84 -0.65 -5.18 12.50
C SER A 84 -2.08 -4.79 12.11
N TYR A 85 -3.06 -5.06 12.98
CA TYR A 85 -4.45 -4.70 12.75
C TYR A 85 -4.62 -3.18 12.63
N PHE A 86 -4.18 -2.42 13.63
CA PHE A 86 -4.36 -0.97 13.63
C PHE A 86 -3.45 -0.28 12.62
N GLY A 87 -2.23 -0.76 12.39
CA GLY A 87 -1.37 -0.24 11.32
C GLY A 87 -2.03 -0.35 9.94
N THR A 88 -2.68 -1.47 9.65
CA THR A 88 -3.43 -1.66 8.40
C THR A 88 -4.60 -0.69 8.29
N ILE A 89 -5.36 -0.50 9.39
CA ILE A 89 -6.50 0.42 9.42
C ILE A 89 -6.05 1.86 9.20
N THR A 90 -5.03 2.32 9.93
CA THR A 90 -4.48 3.68 9.82
C THR A 90 -4.03 3.97 8.40
N LYS A 91 -3.24 3.07 7.81
CA LYS A 91 -2.74 3.22 6.45
C LYS A 91 -3.89 3.31 5.43
N ASN A 92 -4.85 2.39 5.51
CA ASN A 92 -5.98 2.37 4.59
C ASN A 92 -6.83 3.64 4.70
N TRP A 93 -7.02 4.14 5.92
CA TRP A 93 -7.71 5.41 6.14
C TRP A 93 -6.96 6.58 5.49
N MET A 94 -5.63 6.67 5.67
CA MET A 94 -4.82 7.76 5.09
C MET A 94 -4.79 7.72 3.56
N ILE A 95 -4.77 6.53 2.95
CA ILE A 95 -4.90 6.36 1.49
C ILE A 95 -6.25 6.90 1.00
N GLN A 96 -7.34 6.52 1.66
CA GLN A 96 -8.68 6.99 1.31
C GLN A 96 -8.79 8.51 1.45
N ARG A 97 -8.24 9.08 2.52
CA ARG A 97 -8.24 10.53 2.73
C ARG A 97 -7.41 11.27 1.68
N CYS A 98 -6.21 10.78 1.36
CA CYS A 98 -5.41 11.34 0.27
C CYS A 98 -6.17 11.36 -1.06
N ASN A 99 -6.84 10.26 -1.40
CA ASN A 99 -7.62 10.17 -2.63
C ASN A 99 -8.79 11.16 -2.63
N ALA A 100 -9.47 11.33 -1.48
CA ALA A 100 -10.56 12.29 -1.34
C ALA A 100 -10.09 13.75 -1.47
N ASP A 101 -8.99 14.13 -0.80
CA ASP A 101 -8.49 15.51 -0.84
C ASP A 101 -7.83 15.85 -2.18
N LYS A 102 -7.26 14.85 -2.87
CA LYS A 102 -6.85 15.00 -4.26
C LYS A 102 -8.06 15.18 -5.18
N ASN A 103 -9.12 14.36 -5.06
CA ASN A 103 -10.36 14.53 -5.84
C ASN A 103 -11.02 15.90 -5.64
N LYS A 104 -10.97 16.49 -4.44
CA LYS A 104 -11.45 17.86 -4.23
C LYS A 104 -10.61 18.89 -4.98
N ARG A 105 -9.29 18.69 -5.08
CA ARG A 105 -8.38 19.54 -5.86
C ARG A 105 -8.49 19.29 -7.37
N PHE A 106 -8.88 18.09 -7.79
CA PHE A 106 -9.09 17.68 -9.19
C PHE A 106 -10.42 18.16 -9.81
N ILE A 107 -11.39 18.62 -9.00
CA ILE A 107 -12.63 19.21 -9.53
C ILE A 107 -12.38 20.63 -10.10
N ASP A 108 -11.23 21.24 -9.79
CA ASP A 108 -10.88 22.59 -10.23
C ASP A 108 -9.90 22.65 -11.43
N ASP A 109 -9.32 21.53 -11.90
CA ASP A 109 -8.36 21.54 -13.02
C ASP A 109 -8.44 20.24 -13.86
N ASP A 110 -8.78 20.40 -15.14
CA ASP A 110 -8.85 19.31 -16.13
C ASP A 110 -7.42 18.82 -16.47
N ASN A 111 -7.25 17.49 -16.50
CA ASN A 111 -6.11 16.66 -16.95
C ASN A 111 -5.08 16.15 -15.91
N GLN A 112 -5.02 14.81 -15.93
CA GLN A 112 -3.88 13.91 -15.72
C GLN A 112 -3.17 13.88 -14.34
N ASP A 113 -3.55 12.88 -13.53
CA ASP A 113 -2.66 11.81 -13.02
C ASP A 113 -3.28 11.13 -11.78
N MET A 114 -4.18 10.17 -12.03
CA MET A 114 -4.55 9.18 -11.01
C MET A 114 -3.42 8.15 -10.94
N ILE A 115 -2.72 8.05 -9.80
CA ILE A 115 -2.34 6.79 -9.12
C ILE A 115 -1.83 7.13 -7.70
N ILE A 116 -2.66 6.89 -6.68
CA ILE A 116 -2.19 6.32 -5.41
C ILE A 116 -3.05 5.07 -5.19
N GLN A 117 -2.82 4.06 -6.02
CA GLN A 117 -3.36 2.72 -5.80
C GLN A 117 -2.28 1.69 -5.45
N ASN A 118 -1.01 2.08 -5.36
CA ASN A 118 0.11 1.17 -5.02
C ASN A 118 0.88 1.58 -3.76
N ILE A 119 0.21 1.89 -2.65
CA ILE A 119 0.92 1.80 -1.35
C ILE A 119 0.74 0.39 -0.80
N SER A 120 1.45 -0.55 -1.44
CA SER A 120 1.61 -1.92 -1.00
C SER A 120 2.09 -1.99 0.45
N ILE A 121 1.63 -3.01 1.14
CA ILE A 121 1.88 -3.38 2.54
C ILE A 121 3.38 -3.64 2.78
N SER A 122 3.84 -3.37 4.02
CA SER A 122 5.15 -3.69 4.64
C SER A 122 6.33 -2.71 4.39
N GLU A 123 6.77 -2.04 5.48
CA GLU A 123 8.01 -1.23 5.57
C GLU A 123 9.15 -2.03 6.23
N TYR A 124 8.91 -3.31 6.55
CA TYR A 124 9.91 -4.17 7.21
C TYR A 124 10.65 -5.10 6.22
N GLU A 125 10.28 -5.04 4.94
CA GLU A 125 10.81 -5.92 3.90
C GLU A 125 11.53 -5.16 2.78
N GLU A 126 11.63 -3.83 2.83
CA GLU A 126 12.09 -3.01 1.70
C GLU A 126 13.53 -3.34 1.25
N ASN A 127 14.47 -3.56 2.17
CA ASN A 127 15.84 -3.96 1.80
C ASN A 127 15.98 -5.41 1.31
N LYS A 128 15.00 -6.29 1.61
CA LYS A 128 15.04 -7.70 1.19
C LYS A 128 14.22 -7.93 -0.07
N VAL A 129 13.13 -7.19 -0.24
CA VAL A 129 12.21 -7.24 -1.39
C VAL A 129 12.73 -6.44 -2.56
N ILE A 130 13.46 -5.33 -2.37
CA ILE A 130 14.10 -4.63 -3.50
C ILE A 130 15.12 -5.56 -4.18
N HIS A 131 16.04 -6.15 -3.41
CA HIS A 131 16.99 -7.13 -3.96
C HIS A 131 16.30 -8.38 -4.51
N HIS A 132 15.28 -8.92 -3.82
CA HIS A 132 14.54 -10.08 -4.33
C HIS A 132 13.71 -9.77 -5.58
N ASN A 133 13.27 -8.53 -5.78
CA ASN A 133 12.57 -8.09 -6.98
C ASN A 133 13.54 -7.82 -8.13
N GLU A 134 14.71 -7.25 -7.87
CA GLU A 134 15.76 -7.10 -8.88
C GLU A 134 16.26 -8.46 -9.36
N ASP A 135 16.57 -9.37 -8.42
CA ASP A 135 16.99 -10.74 -8.74
C ASP A 135 15.88 -11.51 -9.49
N PHE A 136 14.62 -11.35 -9.08
CA PHE A 136 13.47 -11.97 -9.76
C PHE A 136 13.19 -11.38 -11.15
N ILE A 137 13.33 -10.06 -11.31
CA ILE A 137 13.19 -9.40 -12.63
C ILE A 137 14.34 -9.85 -13.54
N ASN A 138 15.56 -9.93 -13.02
CA ASN A 138 16.72 -10.43 -13.78
C ASN A 138 16.52 -11.91 -14.18
N GLU A 139 16.02 -12.76 -13.29
CA GLU A 139 15.67 -14.16 -13.60
C GLU A 139 14.59 -14.24 -14.70
N ILE A 140 13.55 -13.39 -14.65
CA ILE A 140 12.54 -13.31 -15.70
C ILE A 140 13.13 -12.81 -17.03
N ILE A 141 14.04 -11.84 -17.00
CA ILE A 141 14.70 -11.31 -18.20
C ILE A 141 15.59 -12.39 -18.82
N GLU A 142 16.34 -13.14 -18.01
CA GLU A 142 17.15 -14.27 -18.47
C GLU A 142 16.28 -15.36 -19.10
N ASP A 143 15.14 -15.72 -18.49
CA ASP A 143 14.17 -16.65 -19.06
C ASP A 143 13.58 -16.14 -20.39
N PHE A 144 13.30 -14.84 -20.50
CA PHE A 144 12.81 -14.20 -21.73
C PHE A 144 13.87 -14.11 -22.83
N ASP A 145 15.14 -14.00 -22.46
CA ASP A 145 16.27 -13.93 -23.40
C ASP A 145 16.71 -15.32 -23.90
N ASP A 146 16.48 -16.38 -23.11
CA ASP A 146 16.64 -17.77 -23.52
C ASP A 146 15.43 -18.32 -24.30
N TRP A 147 14.37 -17.51 -24.48
CA TRP A 147 13.26 -17.85 -25.36
C TRP A 147 13.68 -17.79 -26.83
N ASP A 148 14.11 -18.95 -27.34
CA ASP A 148 14.34 -19.20 -28.76
C ASP A 148 12.99 -19.24 -29.52
N ALA A 149 12.40 -18.05 -29.71
CA ALA A 149 11.03 -17.84 -30.15
C ALA A 149 10.79 -18.01 -31.65
N LYS A 150 11.71 -18.63 -32.41
CA LYS A 150 11.64 -18.57 -33.88
C LYS A 150 10.73 -19.59 -34.54
N ASP A 151 10.43 -20.72 -33.91
CA ASP A 151 9.76 -21.83 -34.63
C ASP A 151 8.30 -22.12 -34.22
N ASN A 152 7.78 -21.55 -33.11
CA ASN A 152 6.47 -21.95 -32.55
C ASN A 152 5.42 -20.84 -32.37
N TYR A 153 5.75 -19.58 -32.66
CA TYR A 153 4.85 -18.44 -32.40
C TYR A 153 4.32 -17.80 -33.69
N SER A 154 3.08 -17.31 -33.63
CA SER A 154 2.56 -16.50 -34.73
C SER A 154 3.26 -15.13 -34.75
N LYS A 155 3.17 -14.42 -35.89
CA LYS A 155 3.73 -13.05 -35.99
C LYS A 155 3.15 -12.09 -34.96
N ASP A 156 1.88 -12.27 -34.58
CA ASP A 156 1.21 -11.43 -33.60
C ASP A 156 1.72 -11.74 -32.19
N ASP A 157 1.88 -13.02 -31.85
CA ASP A 157 2.45 -13.43 -30.56
C ASP A 157 3.88 -12.91 -30.41
N PHE A 158 4.68 -13.00 -31.48
CA PHE A 158 6.05 -12.49 -31.49
C PHE A 158 6.10 -10.98 -31.27
N ALA A 159 5.18 -10.21 -31.88
CA ALA A 159 5.09 -8.77 -31.66
C ALA A 159 4.74 -8.41 -30.21
N VAL A 160 3.82 -9.16 -29.58
CA VAL A 160 3.50 -8.97 -28.16
C VAL A 160 4.70 -9.31 -27.28
N LEU A 161 5.36 -10.43 -27.53
CA LEU A 161 6.53 -10.87 -26.76
C LEU A 161 7.70 -9.88 -26.85
N GLU A 162 7.95 -9.31 -28.03
CA GLU A 162 9.01 -8.31 -28.23
C GLU A 162 8.75 -7.05 -27.40
N ILE A 163 7.50 -6.56 -27.38
CA ILE A 163 7.12 -5.42 -26.56
C ILE A 163 7.18 -5.74 -25.06
N VAL A 164 6.76 -6.94 -24.65
CA VAL A 164 6.87 -7.35 -23.24
C VAL A 164 8.35 -7.44 -22.81
N ASN A 165 9.23 -7.97 -23.67
CA ASN A 165 10.67 -8.02 -23.38
C ASN A 165 11.27 -6.60 -23.26
N ASP A 166 10.88 -5.67 -24.15
CA ASP A 166 11.32 -4.27 -24.06
C ASP A 166 10.87 -3.58 -22.76
N ILE A 167 9.64 -3.87 -22.32
CA ILE A 167 9.12 -3.40 -21.02
C ILE A 167 9.92 -3.97 -19.87
N LEU A 168 10.22 -5.26 -19.88
CA LEU A 168 11.00 -5.91 -18.82
C LEU A 168 12.42 -5.36 -18.75
N LYS A 169 13.10 -5.19 -19.87
CA LYS A 169 14.48 -4.67 -19.93
C LYS A 169 14.61 -3.20 -19.53
N ASN A 170 13.56 -2.41 -19.79
CA ASN A 170 13.55 -0.98 -19.48
C ASN A 170 12.54 -0.63 -18.39
N TYR A 171 12.17 -1.58 -17.52
CA TYR A 171 11.06 -1.43 -16.58
C TYR A 171 11.19 -0.18 -15.69
N GLU A 172 12.41 0.22 -15.34
CA GLU A 172 12.70 1.44 -14.57
C GLU A 172 12.33 2.74 -15.32
N ARG A 173 12.34 2.71 -16.66
CA ARG A 173 11.98 3.85 -17.53
C ARG A 173 10.48 3.88 -17.82
N PHE A 174 9.77 2.79 -17.57
CA PHE A 174 8.34 2.68 -17.83
C PHE A 174 7.52 3.23 -16.66
N ASN A 175 6.66 4.20 -16.97
CA ASN A 175 5.69 4.77 -16.03
C ASN A 175 4.40 3.91 -15.97
N ILE A 176 4.54 2.58 -16.00
CA ILE A 176 3.42 1.64 -16.06
C ILE A 176 3.13 1.12 -14.66
N TYR A 177 1.99 1.50 -14.10
CA TYR A 177 1.69 1.27 -12.69
C TYR A 177 0.51 0.33 -12.45
N ASN A 178 -0.18 -0.09 -13.51
CA ASN A 178 -1.28 -1.04 -13.40
C ASN A 178 -1.44 -1.90 -14.66
N LYS A 179 -2.15 -3.03 -14.50
CA LYS A 179 -2.38 -4.01 -15.58
C LYS A 179 -3.12 -3.40 -16.78
N LYS A 180 -3.98 -2.40 -16.57
CA LYS A 180 -4.70 -1.73 -17.65
C LYS A 180 -3.78 -0.83 -18.48
N GLN A 181 -2.87 -0.10 -17.85
CA GLN A 181 -1.84 0.69 -18.53
C GLN A 181 -0.88 -0.20 -19.30
N LEU A 182 -0.45 -1.32 -18.70
CA LEU A 182 0.38 -2.30 -19.37
C LEU A 182 -0.30 -2.85 -20.63
N TYR A 183 -1.57 -3.24 -20.51
CA TYR A 183 -2.38 -3.72 -21.62
C TYR A 183 -2.56 -2.67 -22.72
N VAL A 184 -2.87 -1.42 -22.36
CA VAL A 184 -3.02 -0.32 -23.32
C VAL A 184 -1.71 -0.04 -24.04
N TYR A 185 -0.60 -0.03 -23.32
CA TYR A 185 0.73 0.18 -23.88
C TYR A 185 1.11 -0.92 -24.87
N ILE A 186 0.95 -2.19 -24.50
CA ILE A 186 1.21 -3.33 -25.39
C ILE A 186 0.35 -3.24 -26.65
N ARG A 187 -0.93 -2.88 -26.50
CA ARG A 187 -1.86 -2.70 -27.62
C ARG A 187 -1.46 -1.58 -28.56
N GLU A 188 -1.01 -0.45 -28.03
CA GLU A 188 -0.61 0.70 -28.82
C GLU A 188 0.74 0.49 -29.50
N ALA A 189 1.67 -0.19 -28.83
CA ALA A 189 2.99 -0.50 -29.38
C ALA A 189 2.95 -1.60 -30.47
N THR A 190 2.03 -2.57 -30.37
CA THR A 190 1.87 -3.66 -31.35
C THR A 190 0.86 -3.37 -32.46
N ASP A 191 0.01 -2.35 -32.29
CA ASP A 191 -1.15 -2.05 -33.15
C ASP A 191 -2.12 -3.24 -33.33
N LEU A 192 -2.14 -4.16 -32.37
CA LEU A 192 -3.00 -5.34 -32.41
C LEU A 192 -4.39 -5.06 -31.82
N PRO A 193 -5.45 -5.71 -32.33
CA PRO A 193 -6.76 -5.62 -31.72
C PRO A 193 -6.77 -6.29 -30.35
N SER A 194 -7.59 -5.77 -29.45
CA SER A 194 -7.78 -6.27 -28.08
C SER A 194 -8.02 -7.76 -27.89
N ARG A 195 -8.42 -8.48 -28.95
CA ARG A 195 -8.66 -9.94 -28.93
C ARG A 195 -7.40 -10.78 -29.15
N LYS A 196 -6.30 -10.15 -29.57
CA LYS A 196 -5.01 -10.78 -29.89
C LYS A 196 -3.92 -10.48 -28.84
N ILE A 197 -4.30 -9.80 -27.76
CA ILE A 197 -3.46 -9.40 -26.61
C ILE A 197 -4.14 -9.96 -25.37
#